data_AF-A0A4P5QS62-F1
#
_entry.id   AF-A0A4P5QS62-F1
#
_cell.length_a   1.000
_cell.length_b   1.000
_cell.length_c   1.000
_cell.angle_alpha   90.00
_cell.angle_beta   90.00
_cell.angle_gamma   90.00
#
_symmetry.space_group_name_H-M   'P 1'
#
loop_
_entity.id
_entity.type
_entity.pdbx_description
1 polymer ?
#
loop_
_entity_poly.entity_id
_entity_poly.type
_entity_poly.pdbx_seq_one_letter_code
_entity_poly.pdbx_strand_id
1 'polypeptide(L)'
;MRVMRIYCPECSEVAMIKKTNRKHAQISDVYCACSNVECGHTFVMNVTFSHTLSPSAITHGHMLKGVIESIPPERRQDMIDMLSRAQSDDKKLQQNDKLAVKACSAQNLRGG
;
A
#
# COMPACT_ATOMS: atom_id res chain seq x y z
N MET A 1 -2.60 14.35 6.43
CA MET A 1 -1.43 13.99 5.60
C MET A 1 -0.26 13.72 6.53
N ARG A 2 0.37 12.54 6.48
CA ARG A 2 1.56 12.25 7.32
C ARG A 2 2.82 12.60 6.54
N VAL A 3 3.72 13.37 7.15
CA VAL A 3 5.00 13.79 6.56
C VAL A 3 6.11 12.92 7.16
N MET A 4 7.02 12.42 6.32
CA MET A 4 8.19 11.67 6.79
C MET A 4 9.07 12.58 7.64
N ARG A 5 9.34 12.18 8.88
CA ARG A 5 10.27 12.87 9.79
C ARG A 5 11.54 12.06 9.92
N ILE A 6 12.67 12.73 9.85
CA ILE A 6 13.99 12.16 10.10
C ILE A 6 14.39 12.55 11.52
N TYR A 7 14.93 11.60 12.28
CA TYR A 7 15.40 11.83 13.65
C TYR A 7 16.92 11.84 13.68
N CYS A 8 17.49 12.72 14.51
CA CYS A 8 18.92 12.80 14.73
C CYS A 8 19.39 11.54 15.49
N PRO A 9 20.48 10.87 15.06
CA PRO A 9 20.98 9.68 15.75
C PRO A 9 21.54 9.98 17.15
N GLU A 10 22.00 11.21 17.39
CA GLU A 10 22.65 11.60 18.65
C GLU A 10 21.66 12.01 19.74
N CYS A 11 20.70 12.87 19.41
CA CYS A 11 19.77 13.46 20.38
C CYS A 11 18.32 13.02 20.20
N SER A 12 18.03 12.19 19.19
CA SER A 12 16.67 11.75 18.83
C SER A 12 15.68 12.87 18.47
N GLU A 13 16.13 14.11 18.40
CA GLU A 13 15.29 15.25 18.01
C GLU A 13 15.04 15.23 16.49
N VAL A 14 13.94 15.87 16.06
CA VAL A 14 13.60 15.96 14.64
C VAL A 14 14.67 16.74 13.88
N ALA A 15 15.13 16.20 12.75
CA ALA A 15 16.05 16.87 11.85
C ALA A 15 15.32 17.50 10.65
N MET A 16 15.80 18.67 10.22
CA MET A 16 15.32 19.37 9.04
C MET A 16 16.12 18.96 7.80
N ILE A 17 15.43 18.62 6.72
CA ILE A 17 16.04 18.33 5.43
C ILE A 17 16.44 19.65 4.74
N LYS A 18 17.72 19.83 4.45
CA LYS A 18 18.26 21.00 3.75
C LYS A 18 18.33 20.80 2.25
N LYS A 19 18.77 19.61 1.82
CA LYS A 19 18.97 19.28 0.40
C LYS A 19 18.73 17.79 0.19
N THR A 20 18.10 17.47 -0.93
CA THR A 20 17.98 16.08 -1.40
C THR A 20 18.75 15.95 -2.71
N ASN A 21 19.76 15.09 -2.72
CA ASN A 21 20.51 14.74 -3.91
C ASN A 21 20.02 13.39 -4.45
N ARG A 22 19.34 13.41 -5.59
CA ARG A 22 18.85 12.19 -6.25
C ARG A 22 19.96 11.58 -7.10
N LYS A 23 20.46 10.42 -6.68
CA LYS A 23 21.48 9.67 -7.44
C LYS A 23 20.83 8.75 -8.48
N HIS A 24 19.74 8.10 -8.09
CA HIS A 24 18.99 7.17 -8.93
C HIS A 24 17.49 7.30 -8.63
N ALA A 25 16.63 6.72 -9.47
CA ALA A 25 15.18 6.71 -9.25
C ALA A 25 14.78 6.12 -7.87
N GLN A 26 15.62 5.23 -7.33
CA GLN A 26 15.37 4.49 -6.09
C GLN A 26 16.33 4.86 -4.95
N ILE A 27 17.30 5.75 -5.18
CA ILE A 27 18.35 6.07 -4.21
C ILE A 27 18.54 7.58 -4.15
N SER A 28 18.38 8.14 -2.97
CA SER A 28 18.58 9.57 -2.72
C SER A 28 19.38 9.80 -1.44
N ASP A 29 20.35 10.70 -1.50
CA ASP A 29 21.03 11.21 -0.32
C ASP A 29 20.28 12.44 0.20
N VAL A 30 20.03 12.48 1.50
CA VAL A 30 19.28 13.54 2.17
C VAL A 30 20.19 14.18 3.20
N TYR A 31 20.51 15.45 2.98
CA TYR A 31 21.33 16.27 3.87
C TYR A 31 20.41 16.88 4.92
N CYS A 32 20.68 16.55 6.18
CA CYS A 32 19.85 16.90 7.33
C CYS A 32 20.66 17.75 8.32
N ALA A 33 19.96 18.66 8.99
CA ALA A 33 20.48 19.41 10.13
C ALA A 33 19.52 19.21 11.31
N CYS A 34 20.05 18.85 12.48
CA CYS A 34 19.26 18.73 13.70
C CYS A 34 18.57 20.06 14.02
N SER A 35 17.34 20.01 14.54
CA SER A 35 16.61 21.20 14.98
C SER A 35 17.09 21.70 16.35
N ASN A 36 17.67 20.84 17.18
CA ASN A 36 18.23 21.23 18.46
C ASN A 36 19.56 21.98 18.25
N VAL A 37 19.59 23.25 18.66
CA VAL A 37 20.75 24.14 18.54
C VAL A 37 21.95 23.63 19.35
N GLU A 38 21.70 23.02 20.52
CA GLU A 38 22.75 22.44 21.37
C GLU A 38 23.38 21.20 20.73
N CYS A 39 22.60 20.45 19.95
CA CYS A 39 23.11 19.29 19.23
C CYS A 39 23.91 19.71 17.98
N GLY A 40 23.37 20.65 17.19
CA GLY A 40 24.04 21.21 16.01
C GLY A 40 24.41 20.19 14.91
N HIS A 41 23.97 18.93 15.04
CA HIS A 41 24.44 17.83 14.21
C HIS A 41 23.96 17.99 12.77
N THR A 42 24.90 17.91 11.82
CA THR A 42 24.61 17.90 10.38
C THR A 42 25.10 16.59 9.80
N PHE A 43 24.21 15.91 9.07
CA PHE A 43 24.46 14.54 8.64
C PHE A 43 23.77 14.25 7.32
N VAL A 44 24.22 13.17 6.68
CA VAL A 44 23.67 12.69 5.41
C VAL A 44 23.05 11.32 5.65
N MET A 45 21.79 11.15 5.25
CA MET A 45 21.13 9.86 5.24
C MET A 45 20.89 9.39 3.82
N ASN A 46 21.06 8.09 3.57
CA ASN A 46 20.72 7.49 2.30
C ASN A 46 19.32 6.87 2.39
N VAL A 47 18.39 7.37 1.59
CA VAL A 47 17.02 6.85 1.48
C VAL A 47 16.96 5.98 0.24
N THR A 48 16.73 4.69 0.46
CA THR A 48 16.70 3.67 -0.60
C THR A 48 15.39 2.93 -0.62
N PHE A 49 14.92 2.64 -1.82
CA PHE A 49 13.87 1.65 -2.01
C PHE A 49 14.43 0.27 -1.63
N SER A 50 13.77 -0.43 -0.71
CA SER A 50 14.17 -1.78 -0.29
C SER A 50 13.43 -2.84 -1.10
N HIS A 51 12.14 -3.01 -0.84
CA HIS A 51 11.30 -4.00 -1.51
C HIS A 51 9.83 -3.59 -1.46
N THR A 52 9.03 -4.23 -2.31
CA THR A 52 7.60 -3.98 -2.39
C THR A 52 6.84 -4.96 -1.50
N LEU A 53 6.04 -4.48 -0.55
CA LEU A 53 5.18 -5.32 0.29
C LEU A 53 3.91 -5.78 -0.45
N SER A 54 3.32 -4.89 -1.24
CA SER A 54 2.19 -5.19 -2.12
C SER A 54 2.46 -4.56 -3.48
N PRO A 55 2.51 -5.34 -4.57
CA PRO A 55 2.86 -4.79 -5.87
C PRO A 55 1.90 -3.68 -6.30
N SER A 56 2.38 -2.74 -7.12
CA SER A 56 1.50 -1.72 -7.70
C SER A 56 0.41 -2.40 -8.53
N ALA A 57 -0.80 -1.84 -8.55
CA ALA A 57 -1.87 -2.29 -9.44
C ALA A 57 -1.45 -2.27 -10.92
N ILE A 58 -0.52 -1.38 -11.27
CA ILE A 58 0.09 -1.29 -12.59
C ILE A 58 0.90 -2.58 -12.87
N THR A 59 1.81 -2.94 -11.97
CA THR A 59 2.65 -4.13 -12.12
C THR A 59 1.84 -5.43 -12.04
N HIS A 60 0.81 -5.49 -11.18
CA HIS A 60 -0.13 -6.61 -11.14
C HIS A 60 -0.86 -6.81 -12.46
N GLY A 61 -1.34 -5.73 -13.10
CA GLY A 61 -2.00 -5.80 -14.39
C GLY A 61 -1.10 -6.40 -15.48
N HIS A 62 0.17 -6.01 -15.51
CA HIS A 62 1.15 -6.58 -16.44
C HIS A 62 1.44 -8.05 -16.16
N MET A 63 1.58 -8.44 -14.89
CA MET A 63 1.77 -9.85 -14.52
C MET A 63 0.57 -10.71 -14.92
N LEU A 64 -0.65 -10.26 -14.61
CA LEU A 64 -1.88 -10.96 -14.99
C LEU A 64 -2.04 -11.06 -16.51
N LYS A 65 -1.71 -9.99 -17.25
CA LYS A 65 -1.70 -10.00 -18.72
C LYS A 65 -0.74 -11.05 -19.26
N GLY A 66 0.48 -11.12 -18.73
CA GLY A 66 1.46 -12.14 -19.12
C GLY A 66 0.97 -13.57 -18.83
N VAL A 67 0.31 -13.78 -17.68
CA VAL A 67 -0.32 -15.07 -17.35
C VAL A 67 -1.42 -15.41 -18.37
N ILE A 68 -2.32 -14.47 -18.66
CA ILE A 68 -3.40 -14.66 -19.66
C ILE A 68 -2.83 -14.99 -21.05
N GLU A 69 -1.75 -14.33 -21.47
CA GLU A 69 -1.08 -14.57 -22.75
C GLU A 69 -0.43 -15.96 -22.81
N SER A 70 0.12 -16.44 -21.69
CA SER A 70 0.74 -17.77 -21.59
C SER A 70 -0.24 -18.95 -21.58
N ILE A 71 -1.55 -18.67 -21.41
CA ILE A 71 -2.58 -19.69 -21.37
C ILE A 71 -3.00 -20.07 -22.81
N PRO A 72 -2.95 -21.38 -23.17
CA PRO A 72 -3.43 -21.88 -24.45
C PRO A 72 -4.90 -21.48 -24.69
N PRO A 73 -5.29 -21.09 -25.91
CA PRO A 73 -6.62 -20.58 -26.20
C PRO A 73 -7.74 -21.54 -25.82
N GLU A 74 -7.49 -22.85 -25.86
CA GLU A 74 -8.45 -23.91 -25.53
C GLU A 74 -8.85 -23.91 -24.05
N ARG A 75 -7.96 -23.47 -23.14
CA ARG A 75 -8.20 -23.47 -21.69
C ARG A 75 -8.71 -22.14 -21.13
N ARG A 76 -8.81 -21.11 -21.97
CA ARG A 76 -9.24 -19.77 -21.53
C ARG A 76 -10.69 -19.78 -21.08
N GLN A 77 -11.55 -20.56 -21.75
CA GLN A 77 -12.97 -20.62 -21.42
C GLN A 77 -13.20 -21.25 -20.04
N ASP A 78 -12.49 -22.33 -19.72
CA ASP A 78 -12.56 -22.98 -18.41
C ASP A 78 -12.18 -22.02 -17.27
N MET A 79 -11.14 -21.21 -17.48
CA MET A 79 -10.73 -20.20 -16.50
C MET A 79 -11.73 -19.05 -16.33
N ILE A 80 -12.35 -18.60 -17.43
CA ILE A 80 -13.42 -17.59 -17.38
C ILE A 80 -14.60 -18.13 -16.56
N ASP A 81 -14.96 -19.39 -16.76
CA ASP A 81 -16.04 -20.05 -16.01
C ASP A 81 -15.69 -20.15 -14.51
N MET A 82 -14.46 -20.52 -14.18
CA MET A 82 -13.98 -20.56 -12.79
C MET A 82 -14.05 -19.18 -12.11
N LEU A 83 -13.59 -18.13 -12.79
CA LEU A 83 -13.64 -16.75 -12.27
C LEU A 83 -15.09 -16.26 -12.10
N SER A 84 -15.98 -16.60 -13.04
CA SER A 84 -17.40 -16.22 -13.00
C SER A 84 -18.12 -16.85 -11.81
N ARG A 85 -17.78 -18.09 -11.47
CA ARG A 85 -18.31 -18.78 -10.27
C ARG A 85 -17.85 -18.08 -8.99
N ALA A 86 -16.55 -17.77 -8.87
CA ALA A 86 -16.01 -17.06 -7.72
C ALA A 86 -16.71 -15.69 -7.49
N GLN A 87 -16.98 -14.93 -8.57
CA GLN A 87 -17.72 -13.68 -8.48
C GLN A 87 -19.16 -13.85 -7.95
N SER A 88 -19.82 -14.95 -8.32
CA SER A 88 -21.17 -15.22 -7.83
C SER A 88 -21.19 -15.53 -6.33
N ASP A 89 -20.12 -16.11 -5.80
CA ASP A 89 -19.99 -16.45 -4.38
C ASP A 89 -19.63 -15.23 -3.54
N ASP A 90 -18.76 -14.35 -4.04
CA ASP A 90 -18.46 -13.05 -3.40
C ASP A 90 -19.71 -12.17 -3.29
N LYS A 91 -20.57 -12.16 -4.32
CA LYS A 91 -21.84 -11.43 -4.30
C LYS A 91 -22.82 -11.99 -3.27
N LYS A 92 -22.89 -13.31 -3.11
CA LYS A 92 -23.72 -13.94 -2.07
C LYS A 92 -23.22 -13.55 -0.68
N LEU A 93 -21.91 -13.54 -0.45
CA LEU A 93 -21.33 -13.13 0.83
C LEU A 93 -21.65 -11.67 1.16
N GLN A 94 -21.47 -10.76 0.20
CA GLN A 94 -21.81 -9.34 0.36
C GLN A 94 -23.32 -9.10 0.55
N GLN A 95 -24.17 -9.89 -0.09
CA GLN A 95 -25.63 -9.83 0.09
C GLN A 95 -26.02 -10.28 1.51
N ASN A 96 -25.40 -11.34 2.00
CA ASN A 96 -25.64 -11.90 3.33
C ASN A 96 -25.19 -10.95 4.44
N ASP A 97 -24.03 -10.31 4.30
CA ASP A 97 -23.54 -9.29 5.24
C ASP A 97 -24.49 -8.07 5.30
N LYS A 98 -24.98 -7.61 4.15
CA LYS A 98 -25.97 -6.53 4.09
C LYS A 98 -27.29 -6.91 4.76
N LEU A 99 -27.74 -8.16 4.59
CA LEU A 99 -28.94 -8.67 5.22
C LEU A 99 -28.78 -8.76 6.75
N ALA A 100 -27.62 -9.21 7.23
CA ALA A 100 -27.28 -9.30 8.64
C ALA A 100 -27.22 -7.91 9.31
N VAL A 101 -26.58 -6.92 8.66
CA VAL A 101 -26.54 -5.53 9.15
C VAL A 101 -27.95 -4.92 9.22
N LYS A 102 -28.82 -5.22 8.24
CA LYS A 102 -30.21 -4.74 8.20
C LYS A 102 -31.11 -5.40 9.26
N ALA A 103 -30.88 -6.68 9.55
CA ALA A 103 -31.59 -7.40 10.62
C ALA A 103 -31.21 -6.87 12.01
N CYS A 104 -29.92 -6.61 12.26
CA CYS A 104 -29.41 -6.05 13.52
C CYS A 104 -29.97 -4.62 13.77
N SER A 105 -30.01 -3.77 12.75
CA SER A 105 -30.57 -2.42 12.85
C SER A 105 -32.10 -2.39 13.05
N ALA A 106 -32.84 -3.38 12.52
CA ALA A 106 -34.29 -3.51 12.73
C ALA A 106 -34.70 -4.08 14.11
N GLN A 107 -33.76 -4.66 14.86
CA GLN A 107 -33.97 -5.14 16.23
C GLN A 107 -33.77 -4.01 17.26
N ASN A 108 -32.90 -3.03 16.98
CA ASN A 108 -32.68 -1.86 17.84
C ASN A 108 -33.81 -0.80 17.82
N LEU A 109 -34.73 -0.85 16.86
CA LEU A 109 -35.87 0.09 16.76
C LEU A 109 -37.14 -0.36 17.50
N ARG A 110 -37.15 -1.56 18.09
CA ARG A 110 -38.32 -2.15 18.77
C ARG A 110 -38.21 -2.19 20.30
N GLY A 111 -37.15 -1.60 20.87
CA GLY A 111 -36.85 -1.64 22.31
C GLY A 111 -36.77 -0.27 22.99
N GLY A 112 -37.38 0.78 22.42
CA GLY A 112 -37.47 2.12 23.01
C GLY A 112 -38.89 2.47 23.41
#